data_AF-A0A1A8G0N4-F1
#
_entry.id   AF-A0A1A8G0N4-F1
#
_cell.length_a   1.000
_cell.length_b   1.000
_cell.length_c   1.000
_cell.angle_alpha   90.00
_cell.angle_beta   90.00
_cell.angle_gamma   90.00
#
_symmetry.space_group_name_H-M   'P 1'
#
loop_
_entity.id
_entity.type
_entity.pdbx_description
1 polymer ?
#
loop_
_entity_poly.entity_id
_entity_poly.type
_entity_poly.pdbx_seq_one_letter_code
_entity_poly.pdbx_strand_id
1 'polypeptide(L)'
;MSKREAFLDSACKENVEDFLRFIQLHKDKTEPFDVEEVVQEMSREQRLALWRRLETLLQDVLLELPPQRWEEQMQQESAPDPKRVVAVVDGVTLVAATSVKVLQDGDTYDALLQIAHRLHDVLVSLPGSEAHLQLHIQTLFEAWWKKGLQEREKFGRVTFLISLQKSFALQKPGAEIQRVWSLHKVLLTLDYELDNKQLTDLLLQCVQHPAYIRNDDGKRFLVFLFSWNVDFICVIHGTIKNQLQFYNKGMISQISEIYFRAWKKASGAFLEKIENSCIQDFMQNAILLHRASPVHSKVRQIMSYFHSRKGCHSVDKMLFDLYKPILWKALSVPNFEVRANATLLFTEAFPIHDPDQTNTEMDTNIQKQLDAAMSLLDDPHPTVRSNA
;
A
#
# COMPACT_ATOMS: atom_id res chain seq x y z
N MET A 1 20.03 25.45 -36.85
CA MET A 1 20.25 24.67 -35.62
C MET A 1 19.05 23.76 -35.45
N SER A 2 19.26 22.47 -35.22
CA SER A 2 18.14 21.53 -35.00
C SER A 2 17.45 21.83 -33.67
N LYS A 3 16.16 21.48 -33.51
CA LYS A 3 15.43 21.67 -32.24
C LYS A 3 16.16 21.03 -31.05
N ARG A 4 16.82 19.87 -31.27
CA ARG A 4 17.63 19.13 -30.29
C ARG A 4 18.86 19.91 -29.83
N GLU A 5 19.61 20.49 -30.77
CA GLU A 5 20.79 21.30 -30.46
C GLU A 5 20.41 22.58 -29.71
N ALA A 6 19.36 23.27 -30.16
CA ALA A 6 18.88 24.47 -29.50
C ALA A 6 18.43 24.20 -28.06
N PHE A 7 17.71 23.09 -27.83
CA PHE A 7 17.33 22.68 -26.48
C PHE A 7 18.54 22.31 -25.63
N LEU A 8 19.50 21.56 -26.18
CA LEU A 8 20.74 21.19 -25.51
C LEU A 8 21.58 22.43 -25.10
N ASP A 9 21.66 23.43 -25.96
CA ASP A 9 22.39 24.69 -25.75
C ASP A 9 21.68 25.64 -24.77
N SER A 10 20.37 25.49 -24.59
CA SER A 10 19.63 26.24 -23.59
C SER A 10 19.91 25.78 -22.14
N ALA A 11 20.31 24.53 -21.94
CA ALA A 11 20.41 23.88 -20.63
C ALA A 11 21.63 24.34 -19.78
N CYS A 12 21.99 25.62 -19.78
CA CYS A 12 23.09 26.18 -19.01
C CYS A 12 22.71 27.48 -18.30
N LYS A 13 23.55 27.94 -17.37
CA LYS A 13 23.29 29.10 -16.52
C LYS A 13 23.10 30.40 -17.32
N GLU A 14 23.87 30.58 -18.38
CA GLU A 14 23.85 31.77 -19.23
C GLU A 14 22.56 31.87 -20.05
N ASN A 15 21.95 30.73 -20.39
CA ASN A 15 20.77 30.63 -21.25
C ASN A 15 19.52 30.13 -20.51
N VAL A 16 19.46 30.33 -19.18
CA VAL A 16 18.35 29.85 -18.34
C VAL A 16 16.97 30.28 -18.85
N GLU A 17 16.85 31.51 -19.35
CA GLU A 17 15.57 32.01 -19.86
C GLU A 17 15.11 31.25 -21.11
N ASP A 18 16.05 30.86 -21.98
CA ASP A 18 15.74 30.04 -23.15
C ASP A 18 15.33 28.62 -22.73
N PHE A 19 15.99 28.05 -21.72
CA PHE A 19 15.60 26.75 -21.15
C PHE A 19 14.18 26.80 -20.60
N LEU A 20 13.87 27.79 -19.75
CA LEU A 20 12.55 27.98 -19.18
C LEU A 20 11.49 28.20 -20.27
N ARG A 21 11.82 28.93 -21.34
CA ARG A 21 10.96 29.10 -22.50
C ARG A 21 10.64 27.75 -23.17
N PHE A 22 11.62 26.88 -23.38
CA PHE A 22 11.36 25.53 -23.92
C PHE A 22 10.47 24.68 -23.00
N ILE A 23 10.68 24.77 -21.68
CA ILE A 23 9.80 24.10 -20.71
C ILE A 23 8.37 24.65 -20.77
N GLN A 24 8.21 25.95 -20.95
CA GLN A 24 6.90 26.58 -21.12
C GLN A 24 6.22 26.14 -22.42
N LEU A 25 6.96 26.08 -23.53
CA LEU A 25 6.45 25.58 -24.82
C LEU A 25 5.94 24.14 -24.69
N HIS A 26 6.63 23.27 -23.94
CA HIS A 26 6.13 21.91 -23.69
C HIS A 26 4.85 21.88 -22.84
N LYS A 27 4.70 22.81 -21.89
CA LYS A 27 3.47 22.90 -21.07
C LYS A 27 2.27 23.43 -21.87
N ASP A 28 2.51 24.19 -22.94
CA ASP A 28 1.48 24.69 -23.84
C ASP A 28 1.11 23.65 -24.90
N LYS A 29 -0.05 23.01 -24.73
CA LYS A 29 -0.55 21.98 -25.64
C LYS A 29 -0.87 22.48 -27.06
N THR A 30 -0.87 23.80 -27.28
CA THR A 30 -1.09 24.38 -28.61
C THR A 30 0.21 24.50 -29.41
N GLU A 31 1.34 24.43 -28.73
CA GLU A 31 2.66 24.54 -29.34
C GLU A 31 3.18 23.17 -29.79
N PRO A 32 3.93 23.08 -30.91
CA PRO A 32 4.41 21.82 -31.48
C PRO A 32 5.74 21.34 -30.86
N PHE A 33 6.13 21.85 -29.69
CA PHE A 33 7.39 21.48 -29.03
C PHE A 33 7.12 20.53 -27.86
N ASP A 34 7.70 19.35 -27.91
CA ASP A 34 7.58 18.36 -26.84
C ASP A 34 8.96 17.89 -26.36
N VAL A 35 9.24 18.06 -25.06
CA VAL A 35 10.48 17.59 -24.43
C VAL A 35 10.63 16.07 -24.52
N GLU A 36 9.54 15.31 -24.44
CA GLU A 36 9.55 13.84 -24.57
C GLU A 36 9.99 13.39 -25.95
N GLU A 37 9.45 14.01 -27.00
CA GLU A 37 9.88 13.74 -28.38
C GLU A 37 11.34 14.13 -28.59
N VAL A 38 11.73 15.33 -28.15
CA VAL A 38 13.11 15.83 -28.30
C VAL A 38 14.12 14.92 -27.61
N VAL A 39 13.86 14.51 -26.36
CA VAL A 39 14.75 13.62 -25.60
C VAL A 39 14.78 12.22 -26.20
N GLN A 40 13.68 11.73 -26.77
CA GLN A 40 13.62 10.43 -27.45
C GLN A 40 14.41 10.42 -28.78
N GLU A 41 14.39 11.53 -29.52
CA GLU A 41 15.13 11.68 -30.78
C GLU A 41 16.63 11.97 -30.59
N MET A 42 17.07 12.28 -29.37
CA MET A 42 18.48 12.56 -29.09
C MET A 42 19.34 11.29 -29.16
N SER A 43 20.52 11.41 -29.75
CA SER A 43 21.53 10.35 -29.67
C SER A 43 21.97 10.12 -28.23
N ARG A 44 22.61 8.97 -27.94
CA ARG A 44 23.17 8.69 -26.61
C ARG A 44 24.13 9.80 -26.14
N GLU A 45 24.98 10.29 -27.04
CA GLU A 45 25.93 11.37 -26.73
C GLU A 45 25.23 12.69 -26.39
N GLN A 46 24.18 13.03 -27.13
CA GLN A 46 23.37 14.23 -26.87
C GLN A 46 22.66 14.13 -25.51
N ARG A 47 22.10 12.95 -25.16
CA ARG A 47 21.46 12.73 -23.86
C ARG A 47 22.47 12.86 -22.71
N LEU A 48 23.65 12.25 -22.84
CA LEU A 48 24.73 12.39 -21.84
C LEU A 48 25.19 13.84 -21.67
N ALA A 49 25.31 14.59 -22.77
CA ALA A 49 25.66 16.00 -22.72
C ALA A 49 24.56 16.84 -22.04
N LEU A 50 23.29 16.56 -22.35
CA LEU A 50 22.14 17.22 -21.73
C LEU A 50 22.13 17.01 -20.23
N TRP A 51 22.30 15.77 -19.77
CA TRP A 51 22.27 15.47 -18.33
C TRP A 51 23.41 16.17 -17.57
N ARG A 52 24.62 16.23 -18.13
CA ARG A 52 25.74 16.96 -17.50
C ARG A 52 25.46 18.46 -17.42
N ARG A 53 24.89 19.04 -18.47
CA ARG A 53 24.53 20.47 -18.50
C ARG A 53 23.45 20.79 -17.47
N LEU A 54 22.41 19.96 -17.39
CA LEU A 54 21.34 20.09 -16.38
C LEU A 54 21.84 19.86 -14.95
N GLU A 55 22.78 18.94 -14.74
CA GLU A 55 23.40 18.72 -13.43
C GLU A 55 24.12 19.99 -12.95
N THR A 56 24.93 20.61 -13.81
CA THR A 56 25.63 21.87 -13.51
C THR A 56 24.63 23.00 -13.28
N LEU A 57 23.63 23.14 -14.15
CA LEU A 57 22.60 24.18 -14.02
C LEU A 57 21.84 24.05 -12.69
N LEU A 58 21.41 22.82 -12.35
CA LEU A 58 20.72 22.56 -11.10
C LEU A 58 21.61 22.88 -9.91
N GLN A 59 22.89 22.51 -9.97
CA GLN A 59 23.84 22.81 -8.90
C GLN A 59 24.03 24.31 -8.70
N ASP A 60 24.25 25.06 -9.77
CA ASP A 60 24.49 26.50 -9.71
C ASP A 60 23.29 27.24 -9.11
N VAL A 61 22.07 26.89 -9.55
CA VAL A 61 20.84 27.53 -9.08
C VAL A 61 20.56 27.21 -7.60
N LEU A 62 20.82 25.96 -7.16
CA LEU A 62 20.66 25.58 -5.75
C LEU A 62 21.74 26.19 -4.84
N LEU A 63 22.95 26.45 -5.36
CA LEU A 63 23.99 27.17 -4.64
C LEU A 63 23.65 28.66 -4.47
N GLU A 64 23.01 29.27 -5.48
CA GLU A 64 22.57 30.67 -5.41
C GLU A 64 21.44 30.85 -4.40
N LEU A 65 20.44 29.96 -4.40
CA LEU A 65 19.32 30.01 -3.48
C LEU A 65 18.88 28.61 -3.03
N PRO A 66 19.31 28.18 -1.83
CA PRO A 66 18.98 26.85 -1.33
C PRO A 66 17.49 26.73 -0.94
N PRO A 67 16.91 25.51 -0.96
CA PRO A 67 15.46 25.29 -0.76
C PRO A 67 14.86 25.87 0.53
N GLN A 68 15.64 25.93 1.61
CA GLN A 68 15.19 26.42 2.92
C GLN A 68 14.84 27.91 2.90
N ARG A 69 15.33 28.66 1.90
CA ARG A 69 15.10 30.11 1.77
C ARG A 69 13.99 30.47 0.79
N TRP A 70 13.28 29.49 0.22
CA TRP A 70 12.26 29.75 -0.79
C TRP A 70 10.97 30.37 -0.22
N GLU A 71 10.70 30.25 1.09
CA GLU A 71 9.55 30.87 1.77
C GLU A 71 9.84 32.26 2.36
N GLU A 72 11.11 32.66 2.50
CA GLU A 72 11.47 33.96 3.08
C GLU A 72 11.10 35.08 2.10
N GLN A 73 9.95 35.73 2.32
CA GLN A 73 9.53 36.90 1.55
C GLN A 73 10.61 37.99 1.64
N MET A 74 11.26 38.26 0.52
CA MET A 74 12.37 39.18 0.39
C MET A 74 11.97 40.62 0.72
N GLN A 75 12.67 41.21 1.70
CA GLN A 75 12.80 42.67 1.86
C GLN A 75 14.11 43.20 1.25
N GLN A 76 14.77 42.45 0.33
CA GLN A 76 15.99 42.92 -0.33
C GLN A 76 15.94 42.74 -1.85
N GLU A 77 16.02 43.87 -2.58
CA GLU A 77 15.91 43.99 -4.04
C GLU A 77 17.08 43.37 -4.83
N SER A 78 18.10 42.79 -4.18
CA SER A 78 19.30 42.26 -4.84
C SER A 78 19.47 40.74 -4.76
N ALA A 79 18.48 40.02 -4.22
CA ALA A 79 18.59 38.58 -4.01
C ALA A 79 17.88 37.78 -5.14
N PRO A 80 18.36 36.56 -5.48
CA PRO A 80 17.82 35.76 -6.58
C PRO A 80 16.33 35.43 -6.39
N ASP A 81 15.52 35.59 -7.45
CA ASP A 81 14.07 35.36 -7.41
C ASP A 81 13.75 33.88 -7.11
N PRO A 82 13.11 33.57 -5.96
CA PRO A 82 12.72 32.20 -5.61
C PRO A 82 11.86 31.51 -6.67
N LYS A 83 10.99 32.26 -7.37
CA LYS A 83 10.12 31.70 -8.41
C LYS A 83 10.91 31.19 -9.60
N ARG A 84 11.96 31.92 -9.98
CA ARG A 84 12.88 31.53 -11.06
C ARG A 84 13.60 30.25 -10.71
N VAL A 85 14.13 30.15 -9.49
CA VAL A 85 14.81 28.94 -9.00
C VAL A 85 13.88 27.72 -9.01
N VAL A 86 12.68 27.86 -8.44
CA VAL A 86 11.66 26.78 -8.46
C VAL A 86 11.32 26.36 -9.89
N ALA A 87 11.17 27.30 -10.82
CA ALA A 87 10.87 27.00 -12.22
C ALA A 87 12.00 26.22 -12.91
N VAL A 88 13.27 26.54 -12.62
CA VAL A 88 14.42 25.78 -13.15
C VAL A 88 14.43 24.37 -12.58
N VAL A 89 14.26 24.22 -11.27
CA VAL A 89 14.22 22.89 -10.61
C VAL A 89 13.07 22.04 -11.16
N ASP A 90 11.90 22.65 -11.38
CA ASP A 90 10.74 21.99 -12.00
C ASP A 90 11.03 21.54 -13.44
N GLY A 91 11.66 22.40 -14.25
CA GLY A 91 12.08 22.08 -15.61
C GLY A 91 13.11 20.96 -15.66
N VAL A 92 14.13 20.99 -14.80
CA VAL A 92 15.13 19.91 -14.69
C VAL A 92 14.46 18.61 -14.26
N THR A 93 13.54 18.64 -13.30
CA THR A 93 12.80 17.46 -12.83
C THR A 93 11.98 16.83 -13.96
N LEU A 94 11.29 17.64 -14.76
CA LEU A 94 10.56 17.19 -15.94
C LEU A 94 11.48 16.47 -16.94
N VAL A 95 12.59 17.10 -17.31
CA VAL A 95 13.54 16.52 -18.27
C VAL A 95 14.18 15.24 -17.72
N ALA A 96 14.49 15.19 -16.43
CA ALA A 96 14.98 14.00 -15.76
C ALA A 96 13.95 12.86 -15.79
N ALA A 97 12.68 13.14 -15.51
CA ALA A 97 11.61 12.14 -15.53
C ALA A 97 11.42 11.55 -16.93
N THR A 98 11.43 12.41 -17.95
CA THR A 98 11.42 12.01 -19.36
C THR A 98 12.65 11.18 -19.72
N SER A 99 13.82 11.58 -19.24
CA SER A 99 15.08 10.86 -19.50
C SER A 99 15.05 9.43 -18.96
N VAL A 100 14.47 9.20 -17.78
CA VAL A 100 14.31 7.86 -17.20
C VAL A 100 13.50 6.93 -18.11
N LYS A 101 12.49 7.45 -18.83
CA LYS A 101 11.68 6.64 -19.75
C LYS A 101 12.49 6.11 -20.94
N VAL A 102 13.41 6.91 -21.47
CA VAL A 102 14.20 6.59 -22.67
C VAL A 102 15.51 5.85 -22.38
N LEU A 103 15.88 5.68 -21.11
CA LEU A 103 17.06 4.91 -20.72
C LEU A 103 16.98 3.46 -21.21
N GLN A 104 18.07 2.95 -21.76
CA GLN A 104 18.22 1.56 -22.20
C GLN A 104 19.16 0.79 -21.27
N ASP A 105 19.09 -0.54 -21.30
CA ASP A 105 19.97 -1.39 -20.50
C ASP A 105 21.43 -1.19 -20.91
N GLY A 106 22.30 -0.93 -19.92
CA GLY A 106 23.73 -0.65 -20.15
C GLY A 106 24.06 0.82 -20.45
N ASP A 107 23.07 1.72 -20.50
CA ASP A 107 23.34 3.16 -20.54
C ASP A 107 24.02 3.61 -19.24
N THR A 108 25.01 4.50 -19.37
CA THR A 108 25.62 5.22 -18.25
C THR A 108 24.78 6.45 -17.94
N TYR A 109 24.46 6.71 -16.66
CA TYR A 109 23.54 7.78 -16.28
C TYR A 109 24.00 8.54 -15.03
N ASP A 110 25.33 8.64 -14.80
CA ASP A 110 25.91 9.24 -13.59
C ASP A 110 25.40 10.66 -13.32
N ALA A 111 25.38 11.53 -14.33
CA ALA A 111 24.88 12.90 -14.21
C ALA A 111 23.38 12.93 -13.84
N LEU A 112 22.59 12.00 -14.37
CA LEU A 112 21.16 11.88 -14.05
C LEU A 112 20.97 11.38 -12.60
N LEU A 113 21.84 10.51 -12.12
CA LEU A 113 21.87 10.09 -10.70
C LEU A 113 22.23 11.27 -9.78
N GLN A 114 23.21 12.09 -10.15
CA GLN A 114 23.55 13.31 -9.39
C GLN A 114 22.39 14.31 -9.37
N ILE A 115 21.66 14.49 -10.49
CA ILE A 115 20.41 15.26 -10.51
C ILE A 115 19.40 14.68 -9.51
N ALA A 116 19.20 13.36 -9.52
CA ALA A 116 18.28 12.70 -8.58
C ALA A 116 18.69 12.90 -7.11
N HIS A 117 19.99 12.88 -6.79
CA HIS A 117 20.48 13.21 -5.45
C HIS A 117 20.16 14.64 -5.03
N ARG A 118 20.41 15.62 -5.89
CA ARG A 118 20.09 17.03 -5.59
C ARG A 118 18.58 17.24 -5.42
N LEU A 119 17.77 16.64 -6.30
CA LEU A 119 16.31 16.70 -6.21
C LEU A 119 15.78 16.01 -4.95
N HIS A 120 16.46 14.96 -4.46
CA HIS A 120 16.12 14.33 -3.19
C HIS A 120 16.33 15.31 -2.03
N ASP A 121 17.45 16.03 -2.01
CA ASP A 121 17.74 17.00 -0.95
C ASP A 121 16.78 18.20 -1.00
N VAL A 122 16.39 18.62 -2.20
CA VAL A 122 15.29 19.58 -2.43
C VAL A 122 13.99 19.06 -1.84
N LEU A 123 13.59 17.82 -2.15
CA LEU A 123 12.33 17.23 -1.69
C LEU A 123 12.23 17.17 -0.16
N VAL A 124 13.33 16.87 0.53
CA VAL A 124 13.40 16.82 2.00
C VAL A 124 13.23 18.20 2.63
N SER A 125 13.66 19.26 1.93
CA SER A 125 13.66 20.63 2.44
C SER A 125 12.56 21.50 1.84
N LEU A 126 11.61 20.89 1.13
CA LEU A 126 10.66 21.61 0.30
C LEU A 126 9.57 22.29 1.14
N PRO A 127 9.34 23.60 0.94
CA PRO A 127 8.17 24.33 1.41
C PRO A 127 6.83 23.63 1.14
N GLY A 128 5.86 23.84 2.03
CA GLY A 128 4.49 23.34 1.83
C GLY A 128 3.76 24.03 0.67
N SER A 129 4.21 25.24 0.28
CA SER A 129 3.66 25.99 -0.86
C SER A 129 3.92 25.31 -2.21
N GLU A 130 5.02 24.56 -2.33
CA GLU A 130 5.50 24.00 -3.60
C GLU A 130 4.95 22.59 -3.88
N ALA A 131 3.66 22.38 -3.64
CA ALA A 131 3.01 21.08 -3.81
C ALA A 131 3.12 20.51 -5.23
N HIS A 132 3.23 21.37 -6.26
CA HIS A 132 3.38 20.96 -7.65
C HIS A 132 4.78 20.39 -7.93
N LEU A 133 5.83 21.11 -7.51
CA LEU A 133 7.21 20.63 -7.64
C LEU A 133 7.42 19.34 -6.85
N GLN A 134 6.85 19.26 -5.64
CA GLN A 134 6.85 18.03 -4.85
C GLN A 134 6.33 16.83 -5.66
N LEU A 135 5.16 17.00 -6.30
CA LEU A 135 4.53 15.95 -7.09
C LEU A 135 5.39 15.53 -8.29
N HIS A 136 6.05 16.48 -8.96
CA HIS A 136 6.96 16.18 -10.07
C HIS A 136 8.18 15.38 -9.63
N ILE A 137 8.81 15.74 -8.51
CA ILE A 137 9.94 14.99 -7.95
C ILE A 137 9.49 13.58 -7.51
N GLN A 138 8.33 13.47 -6.85
CA GLN A 138 7.75 12.16 -6.48
C GLN A 138 7.48 11.29 -7.72
N THR A 139 7.03 11.88 -8.83
CA THR A 139 6.76 11.16 -10.09
C THR A 139 8.06 10.68 -10.73
N LEU A 140 9.12 11.50 -10.71
CA LEU A 140 10.46 11.10 -11.12
C LEU A 140 10.94 9.89 -10.31
N PHE A 141 10.86 9.95 -8.97
CA PHE A 141 11.33 8.86 -8.11
C PHE A 141 10.47 7.60 -8.19
N GLU A 142 9.18 7.73 -8.48
CA GLU A 142 8.34 6.59 -8.82
C GLU A 142 8.78 5.92 -10.13
N ALA A 143 9.12 6.70 -11.16
CA ALA A 143 9.67 6.17 -12.40
C ALA A 143 11.05 5.52 -12.18
N TRP A 144 11.90 6.16 -11.36
CA TRP A 144 13.21 5.65 -10.95
C TRP A 144 13.10 4.27 -10.28
N TRP A 145 12.14 4.13 -9.37
CA TRP A 145 11.83 2.89 -8.69
C TRP A 145 11.41 1.78 -9.66
N LYS A 146 10.45 2.08 -10.54
CA LYS A 146 9.93 1.12 -11.54
C LYS A 146 11.01 0.65 -12.51
N LYS A 147 11.93 1.54 -12.89
CA LYS A 147 13.05 1.23 -13.79
C LYS A 147 14.16 0.43 -13.11
N GLY A 148 14.19 0.37 -11.78
CA GLY A 148 15.17 -0.42 -11.03
C GLY A 148 16.58 0.18 -11.03
N LEU A 149 16.67 1.51 -11.13
CA LEU A 149 17.94 2.23 -11.20
C LEU A 149 18.71 2.23 -9.88
N GLN A 150 19.98 2.62 -9.92
CA GLN A 150 20.85 2.72 -8.74
C GLN A 150 20.21 3.59 -7.64
N GLU A 151 20.39 3.17 -6.38
CA GLU A 151 19.86 3.86 -5.19
C GLU A 151 18.34 4.08 -5.18
N ARG A 152 17.58 3.27 -5.93
CA ARG A 152 16.12 3.35 -5.93
C ARG A 152 15.53 3.25 -4.52
N GLU A 153 16.15 2.51 -3.60
CA GLU A 153 15.74 2.38 -2.21
C GLU A 153 15.74 3.73 -1.49
N LYS A 154 16.76 4.56 -1.70
CA LYS A 154 16.85 5.91 -1.11
C LYS A 154 15.70 6.80 -1.59
N PHE A 155 15.55 6.93 -2.90
CA PHE A 155 14.53 7.78 -3.53
C PHE A 155 13.10 7.26 -3.31
N GLY A 156 12.93 5.93 -3.34
CA GLY A 156 11.68 5.25 -3.07
C GLY A 156 11.20 5.47 -1.63
N ARG A 157 12.10 5.39 -0.64
CA ARG A 157 11.77 5.61 0.78
C ARG A 157 11.18 6.98 1.06
N VAL A 158 11.84 8.06 0.62
CA VAL A 158 11.33 9.42 0.86
C VAL A 158 9.97 9.62 0.16
N THR A 159 9.84 9.14 -1.08
CA THR A 159 8.60 9.27 -1.87
C THR A 159 7.46 8.50 -1.23
N PHE A 160 7.73 7.29 -0.77
CA PHE A 160 6.78 6.43 -0.07
C PHE A 160 6.27 7.09 1.22
N LEU A 161 7.17 7.60 2.07
CA LEU A 161 6.80 8.25 3.33
C LEU A 161 5.95 9.51 3.11
N ILE A 162 6.34 10.35 2.15
CA ILE A 162 5.57 11.55 1.80
C ILE A 162 4.17 11.18 1.30
N SER A 163 4.06 10.21 0.38
CA SER A 163 2.75 9.77 -0.11
C SER A 163 1.89 9.15 0.98
N LEU A 164 2.49 8.40 1.90
CA LEU A 164 1.82 7.83 3.05
C LEU A 164 1.25 8.93 3.97
N GLN A 165 2.01 9.99 4.24
CA GLN A 165 1.54 11.11 5.06
C GLN A 165 0.45 11.91 4.34
N LYS A 166 0.64 12.21 3.04
CA LYS A 166 -0.34 12.97 2.24
C LYS A 166 -1.66 12.22 2.05
N SER A 167 -1.65 10.89 2.01
CA SER A 167 -2.88 10.11 1.87
C SER A 167 -3.83 10.25 3.06
N PHE A 168 -3.35 10.71 4.22
CA PHE A 168 -4.18 11.04 5.39
C PHE A 168 -4.64 12.50 5.44
N ALA A 169 -3.87 13.42 4.85
CA ALA A 169 -4.19 14.85 4.85
C ALA A 169 -5.19 15.26 3.75
N LEU A 170 -5.21 14.54 2.62
CA LEU A 170 -6.02 14.90 1.46
C LEU A 170 -7.46 14.37 1.54
N GLN A 171 -8.43 15.19 1.11
CA GLN A 171 -9.83 14.75 0.99
C GLN A 171 -10.03 13.64 -0.06
N LYS A 172 -9.21 13.64 -1.11
CA LYS A 172 -9.24 12.65 -2.21
C LYS A 172 -7.88 11.98 -2.35
N PRO A 173 -7.55 11.00 -1.49
CA PRO A 173 -6.20 10.45 -1.40
C PRO A 173 -5.87 9.37 -2.44
N GLY A 174 -6.75 9.12 -3.44
CA GLY A 174 -6.63 7.99 -4.36
C GLY A 174 -5.30 7.91 -5.11
N ALA A 175 -4.80 9.05 -5.60
CA ALA A 175 -3.50 9.10 -6.29
C ALA A 175 -2.32 8.79 -5.36
N GLU A 176 -2.38 9.24 -4.10
CA GLU A 176 -1.33 8.94 -3.11
C GLU A 176 -1.40 7.47 -2.67
N ILE A 177 -2.60 6.89 -2.52
CA ILE A 177 -2.77 5.45 -2.23
C ILE A 177 -2.19 4.61 -3.38
N GLN A 178 -2.45 4.98 -4.63
CA GLN A 178 -1.88 4.31 -5.79
C GLN A 178 -0.33 4.39 -5.78
N ARG A 179 0.24 5.52 -5.39
CA ARG A 179 1.69 5.69 -5.27
C ARG A 179 2.30 4.89 -4.11
N VAL A 180 1.62 4.85 -2.96
CA VAL A 180 2.00 3.97 -1.84
C VAL A 180 2.02 2.52 -2.30
N TRP A 181 1.02 2.09 -3.08
CA TRP A 181 1.02 0.76 -3.68
C TRP A 181 2.12 0.58 -4.72
N SER A 182 2.43 1.54 -5.58
CA SER A 182 3.51 1.36 -6.57
C SER A 182 4.90 1.24 -5.95
N LEU A 183 5.09 1.84 -4.76
CA LEU A 183 6.33 1.83 -3.98
C LEU A 183 6.36 0.82 -2.83
N HIS A 184 5.32 0.02 -2.59
CA HIS A 184 5.17 -0.84 -1.39
C HIS A 184 6.39 -1.71 -1.06
N LYS A 185 7.12 -2.19 -2.09
CA LYS A 185 8.31 -3.03 -1.93
C LYS A 185 9.47 -2.32 -1.23
N VAL A 186 9.44 -0.99 -1.11
CA VAL A 186 10.34 -0.23 -0.22
C VAL A 186 10.33 -0.81 1.19
N LEU A 187 9.17 -1.25 1.70
CA LEU A 187 9.05 -1.84 3.03
C LEU A 187 9.91 -3.11 3.20
N LEU A 188 10.20 -3.86 2.13
CA LEU A 188 11.06 -5.05 2.22
C LEU A 188 12.53 -4.71 2.49
N THR A 189 12.89 -3.43 2.39
CA THR A 189 14.24 -2.93 2.71
C THR A 189 14.32 -2.38 4.13
N LEU A 190 13.19 -2.36 4.84
CA LEU A 190 13.03 -1.81 6.17
C LEU A 190 12.94 -2.95 7.18
N ASP A 191 13.64 -2.80 8.29
CA ASP A 191 13.67 -3.71 9.41
C ASP A 191 12.64 -3.26 10.46
N TYR A 192 11.64 -4.11 10.73
CA TYR A 192 10.59 -3.81 11.70
C TYR A 192 11.12 -3.55 13.13
N GLU A 193 12.21 -4.20 13.54
CA GLU A 193 12.76 -4.06 14.90
C GLU A 193 13.65 -2.82 15.04
N LEU A 194 14.36 -2.45 13.97
CA LEU A 194 15.28 -1.31 13.97
C LEU A 194 14.65 -0.01 13.49
N ASP A 195 13.63 -0.10 12.62
CA ASP A 195 13.02 1.08 12.00
C ASP A 195 11.94 1.72 12.88
N ASN A 196 11.83 3.03 12.67
CA ASN A 196 11.22 4.00 13.57
C ASN A 196 9.73 3.73 13.86
N LYS A 197 9.31 3.86 15.13
CA LYS A 197 7.90 3.75 15.58
C LYS A 197 6.94 4.58 14.73
N GLN A 198 7.41 5.73 14.25
CA GLN A 198 6.63 6.63 13.40
C GLN A 198 6.16 5.96 12.10
N LEU A 199 6.99 5.13 11.45
CA LEU A 199 6.56 4.41 10.24
C LEU A 199 5.49 3.39 10.60
N THR A 200 5.71 2.60 11.65
CA THR A 200 4.74 1.62 12.14
C THR A 200 3.39 2.27 12.45
N ASP A 201 3.38 3.43 13.10
CA ASP A 201 2.17 4.20 13.38
C ASP A 201 1.45 4.64 12.09
N LEU A 202 2.19 5.10 11.07
CA LEU A 202 1.61 5.45 9.77
C LEU A 202 1.03 4.22 9.04
N LEU A 203 1.70 3.06 9.10
CA LEU A 203 1.20 1.83 8.51
C LEU A 203 -0.07 1.33 9.20
N LEU A 204 -0.16 1.45 10.53
CA LEU A 204 -1.36 1.10 11.28
C LEU A 204 -2.51 2.08 11.00
N GLN A 205 -2.23 3.36 10.78
CA GLN A 205 -3.24 4.31 10.32
C GLN A 205 -3.86 3.88 8.99
N CYS A 206 -3.10 3.30 8.05
CA CYS A 206 -3.67 2.75 6.81
C CYS A 206 -4.71 1.66 7.09
N VAL A 207 -4.45 0.78 8.05
CA VAL A 207 -5.34 -0.34 8.41
C VAL A 207 -6.70 0.13 8.91
N GLN A 208 -6.76 1.32 9.51
CA GLN A 208 -7.98 1.91 10.05
C GLN A 208 -8.66 2.89 9.07
N HIS A 209 -7.92 3.39 8.07
CA HIS A 209 -8.39 4.48 7.24
C HIS A 209 -9.39 3.99 6.16
N PRO A 210 -10.65 4.50 6.14
CA PRO A 210 -11.67 4.04 5.19
C PRO A 210 -11.27 4.13 3.72
N ALA A 211 -10.44 5.12 3.34
CA ALA A 211 -9.99 5.26 1.96
C ALA A 211 -9.08 4.10 1.52
N TYR A 212 -8.24 3.57 2.41
CA TYR A 212 -7.41 2.40 2.12
C TYR A 212 -8.24 1.12 2.04
N ILE A 213 -9.17 0.93 2.96
CA ILE A 213 -9.98 -0.29 3.02
C ILE A 213 -10.92 -0.41 1.80
N ARG A 214 -11.42 0.71 1.27
CA ARG A 214 -12.35 0.73 0.14
C ARG A 214 -11.69 0.78 -1.23
N ASN A 215 -10.48 1.33 -1.33
CA ASN A 215 -9.75 1.45 -2.59
C ASN A 215 -9.03 0.13 -2.94
N ASP A 216 -9.02 -0.28 -4.21
CA ASP A 216 -8.41 -1.56 -4.61
C ASP A 216 -6.90 -1.63 -4.41
N ASP A 217 -6.17 -0.56 -4.72
CA ASP A 217 -4.72 -0.47 -4.45
C ASP A 217 -4.46 -0.34 -2.95
N GLY A 218 -5.34 0.34 -2.21
CA GLY A 218 -5.35 0.36 -0.75
C GLY A 218 -5.48 -1.04 -0.16
N LYS A 219 -6.46 -1.84 -0.60
CA LYS A 219 -6.60 -3.24 -0.17
C LYS A 219 -5.39 -4.08 -0.54
N ARG A 220 -4.83 -3.91 -1.75
CA ARG A 220 -3.61 -4.63 -2.15
C ARG A 220 -2.45 -4.32 -1.21
N PHE A 221 -2.30 -3.05 -0.83
CA PHE A 221 -1.32 -2.61 0.14
C PHE A 221 -1.57 -3.22 1.53
N LEU A 222 -2.82 -3.16 2.04
CA LEU A 222 -3.16 -3.76 3.34
C LEU A 222 -2.93 -5.28 3.36
N VAL A 223 -3.26 -5.99 2.28
CA VAL A 223 -2.95 -7.42 2.12
C VAL A 223 -1.43 -7.66 2.14
N PHE A 224 -0.64 -6.79 1.52
CA PHE A 224 0.81 -6.87 1.53
C PHE A 224 1.40 -6.67 2.94
N LEU A 225 0.82 -5.82 3.79
CA LEU A 225 1.30 -5.62 5.15
C LEU A 225 1.29 -6.89 6.01
N PHE A 226 0.37 -7.83 5.76
CA PHE A 226 0.37 -9.15 6.40
C PHE A 226 1.56 -10.03 6.03
N SER A 227 2.32 -9.67 4.98
CA SER A 227 3.52 -10.37 4.53
C SER A 227 4.83 -9.64 4.86
N TRP A 228 4.75 -8.48 5.54
CA TRP A 228 5.92 -7.66 5.83
C TRP A 228 6.72 -8.18 7.03
N ASN A 229 6.06 -8.41 8.16
CA ASN A 229 6.69 -8.96 9.37
C ASN A 229 5.67 -9.82 10.15
N VAL A 230 6.13 -10.95 10.68
CA VAL A 230 5.27 -11.94 11.35
C VAL A 230 4.63 -11.37 12.62
N ASP A 231 5.36 -10.60 13.41
CA ASP A 231 4.84 -10.01 14.65
C ASP A 231 3.94 -8.80 14.38
N PHE A 232 4.18 -8.09 13.29
CA PHE A 232 3.31 -7.01 12.84
C PHE A 232 1.89 -7.50 12.50
N ILE A 233 1.71 -8.77 12.09
CA ILE A 233 0.37 -9.37 11.86
C ILE A 233 -0.51 -9.24 13.12
N CYS A 234 0.02 -9.53 14.30
CA CYS A 234 -0.72 -9.43 15.55
C CYS A 234 -1.14 -7.99 15.85
N VAL A 235 -0.27 -7.03 15.54
CA VAL A 235 -0.55 -5.60 15.73
C VAL A 235 -1.65 -5.13 14.77
N ILE A 236 -1.61 -5.54 13.50
CA ILE A 236 -2.69 -5.30 12.53
C ILE A 236 -4.01 -5.87 13.05
N HIS A 237 -3.99 -7.13 13.52
CA HIS A 237 -5.20 -7.80 13.98
C HIS A 237 -5.82 -7.14 15.22
N GLY A 238 -5.01 -6.80 16.23
CA GLY A 238 -5.47 -6.05 17.39
C GLY A 238 -6.04 -4.68 17.01
N THR A 239 -5.38 -3.99 16.07
CA THR A 239 -5.82 -2.70 15.53
C THR A 239 -7.19 -2.78 14.88
N ILE A 240 -7.45 -3.82 14.06
CA ILE A 240 -8.76 -4.03 13.44
C ILE A 240 -9.81 -4.37 14.50
N LYS A 241 -9.49 -5.26 15.45
CA LYS A 241 -10.42 -5.67 16.51
C LYS A 241 -10.93 -4.48 17.32
N ASN A 242 -10.05 -3.55 17.69
CA ASN A 242 -10.40 -2.34 18.44
C ASN A 242 -11.38 -1.42 17.68
N GLN A 243 -11.42 -1.51 16.35
CA GLN A 243 -12.29 -0.68 15.51
C GLN A 243 -13.60 -1.35 15.10
N LEU A 244 -13.76 -2.67 15.32
CA LEU A 244 -14.90 -3.45 14.80
C LEU A 244 -16.27 -2.88 15.19
N GLN A 245 -16.40 -2.33 16.40
CA GLN A 245 -17.68 -1.78 16.88
C GLN A 245 -18.13 -0.55 16.08
N PHE A 246 -17.21 0.17 15.46
CA PHE A 246 -17.49 1.39 14.69
C PHE A 246 -17.74 1.10 13.20
N TYR A 247 -17.46 -0.13 12.75
CA TYR A 247 -17.59 -0.49 11.35
C TYR A 247 -19.02 -0.91 10.98
N ASN A 248 -19.51 -0.37 9.86
CA ASN A 248 -20.77 -0.80 9.26
C ASN A 248 -20.61 -2.12 8.49
N LYS A 249 -21.73 -2.72 8.07
CA LYS A 249 -21.74 -4.01 7.34
C LYS A 249 -20.86 -3.99 6.08
N GLY A 250 -20.90 -2.90 5.31
CA GLY A 250 -20.11 -2.77 4.09
C GLY A 250 -18.60 -2.78 4.37
N MET A 251 -18.17 -2.10 5.44
CA MET A 251 -16.77 -2.06 5.85
C MET A 251 -16.28 -3.45 6.32
N ILE A 252 -17.10 -4.17 7.09
CA ILE A 252 -16.76 -5.54 7.50
C ILE A 252 -16.57 -6.47 6.30
N SER A 253 -17.37 -6.34 5.25
CA SER A 253 -17.15 -7.12 4.02
C SER A 253 -15.78 -6.83 3.39
N GLN A 254 -15.33 -5.57 3.39
CA GLN A 254 -14.00 -5.21 2.87
C GLN A 254 -12.88 -5.78 3.75
N ILE A 255 -13.02 -5.68 5.08
CA ILE A 255 -12.07 -6.27 6.04
C ILE A 255 -11.97 -7.79 5.87
N SER A 256 -13.12 -8.46 5.70
CA SER A 256 -13.17 -9.90 5.46
C SER A 256 -12.44 -10.29 4.18
N GLU A 257 -12.60 -9.50 3.10
CA GLU A 257 -11.86 -9.68 1.86
C GLU A 257 -10.34 -9.53 2.07
N ILE A 258 -9.90 -8.53 2.84
CA ILE A 258 -8.48 -8.30 3.15
C ILE A 258 -7.89 -9.51 3.89
N TYR A 259 -8.54 -10.00 4.95
CA TYR A 259 -8.07 -11.18 5.69
C TYR A 259 -8.00 -12.42 4.80
N PHE A 260 -9.05 -12.70 4.02
CA PHE A 260 -9.07 -13.86 3.13
C PHE A 260 -7.97 -13.78 2.07
N ARG A 261 -7.73 -12.60 1.48
CA ARG A 261 -6.67 -12.40 0.49
C ARG A 261 -5.28 -12.49 1.10
N ALA A 262 -5.08 -12.00 2.32
CA ALA A 262 -3.83 -12.14 3.06
C ALA A 262 -3.53 -13.60 3.36
N TRP A 263 -4.49 -14.32 3.94
CA TRP A 263 -4.40 -15.76 4.20
C TRP A 263 -4.09 -16.56 2.93
N LYS A 264 -4.86 -16.36 1.85
CA LYS A 264 -4.69 -17.09 0.59
C LYS A 264 -3.30 -16.89 -0.06
N LYS A 265 -2.62 -15.78 0.22
CA LYS A 265 -1.29 -15.47 -0.31
C LYS A 265 -0.15 -15.86 0.62
N ALA A 266 -0.44 -16.12 1.89
CA ALA A 266 0.57 -16.37 2.90
C ALA A 266 1.12 -17.80 2.79
N SER A 267 2.33 -18.01 3.29
CA SER A 267 2.98 -19.31 3.40
C SER A 267 3.91 -19.33 4.62
N GLY A 268 4.32 -20.52 5.05
CA GLY A 268 5.22 -20.71 6.19
C GLY A 268 4.73 -20.02 7.47
N ALA A 269 5.63 -19.33 8.17
CA ALA A 269 5.34 -18.67 9.45
C ALA A 269 4.25 -17.59 9.34
N PHE A 270 4.11 -16.92 8.19
CA PHE A 270 3.05 -15.93 7.99
C PHE A 270 1.67 -16.57 7.93
N LEU A 271 1.55 -17.70 7.21
CA LEU A 271 0.29 -18.45 7.13
C LEU A 271 -0.13 -18.94 8.52
N GLU A 272 0.80 -19.58 9.22
CA GLU A 272 0.57 -20.10 10.58
C GLU A 272 0.11 -18.98 11.53
N LYS A 273 0.76 -17.81 11.49
CA LYS A 273 0.37 -16.67 12.32
C LYS A 273 -1.03 -16.14 11.94
N ILE A 274 -1.36 -16.01 10.66
CA ILE A 274 -2.68 -15.55 10.22
C ILE A 274 -3.77 -16.54 10.65
N GLU A 275 -3.54 -17.83 10.48
CA GLU A 275 -4.49 -18.88 10.85
C GLU A 275 -4.72 -18.92 12.37
N ASN A 276 -3.65 -19.06 13.14
CA ASN A 276 -3.74 -19.28 14.59
C ASN A 276 -4.03 -18.00 15.38
N SER A 277 -3.49 -16.86 14.97
CA SER A 277 -3.61 -15.60 15.73
C SER A 277 -4.68 -14.65 15.22
N CYS A 278 -5.21 -14.85 14.00
CA CYS A 278 -6.25 -13.97 13.45
C CYS A 278 -7.55 -14.71 13.14
N ILE A 279 -7.51 -15.73 12.27
CA ILE A 279 -8.72 -16.42 11.82
C ILE A 279 -9.33 -17.21 12.98
N GLN A 280 -8.53 -18.02 13.69
CA GLN A 280 -9.01 -18.78 14.83
C GLN A 280 -9.46 -17.88 15.98
N ASP A 281 -8.82 -16.73 16.19
CA ASP A 281 -9.30 -15.73 17.15
C ASP A 281 -10.71 -15.23 16.79
N PHE A 282 -10.98 -14.92 15.51
CA PHE A 282 -12.34 -14.57 15.09
C PHE A 282 -13.32 -15.73 15.22
N MET A 283 -12.92 -16.98 14.93
CA MET A 283 -13.77 -18.15 15.15
C MET A 283 -14.13 -18.31 16.62
N GLN A 284 -13.15 -18.20 17.53
CA GLN A 284 -13.37 -18.27 18.96
C GLN A 284 -14.27 -17.13 19.45
N ASN A 285 -14.03 -15.89 18.99
CA ASN A 285 -14.88 -14.75 19.35
C ASN A 285 -16.31 -14.90 18.79
N ALA A 286 -16.49 -15.45 17.60
CA ALA A 286 -17.81 -15.74 17.05
C ALA A 286 -18.60 -16.75 17.91
N ILE A 287 -17.89 -17.68 18.57
CA ILE A 287 -18.45 -18.66 19.51
C ILE A 287 -18.75 -18.01 20.88
N LEU A 288 -17.78 -17.28 21.44
CA LEU A 288 -17.77 -16.89 22.86
C LEU A 288 -18.41 -15.53 23.16
N LEU A 289 -18.51 -14.62 22.17
CA LEU A 289 -19.09 -13.30 22.40
C LEU A 289 -20.58 -13.41 22.77
N HIS A 290 -20.96 -12.64 23.78
CA HIS A 290 -22.37 -12.43 24.09
C HIS A 290 -23.14 -11.94 22.88
N ARG A 291 -24.36 -12.45 22.70
CA ARG A 291 -25.16 -12.10 21.51
C ARG A 291 -25.52 -10.62 21.44
N ALA A 292 -25.60 -9.96 22.59
CA ALA A 292 -25.84 -8.52 22.73
C ALA A 292 -24.61 -7.66 22.42
N SER A 293 -23.41 -8.25 22.26
CA SER A 293 -22.19 -7.49 21.96
C SER A 293 -22.31 -6.75 20.62
N PRO A 294 -21.91 -5.47 20.54
CA PRO A 294 -21.97 -4.69 19.30
C PRO A 294 -21.11 -5.28 18.17
N VAL A 295 -20.11 -6.09 18.53
CA VAL A 295 -19.19 -6.72 17.57
C VAL A 295 -19.56 -8.15 17.20
N HIS A 296 -20.48 -8.81 17.91
CA HIS A 296 -20.83 -10.21 17.66
C HIS A 296 -21.31 -10.43 16.21
N SER A 297 -22.24 -9.62 15.73
CA SER A 297 -22.72 -9.69 14.33
C SER A 297 -21.61 -9.40 13.31
N LYS A 298 -20.61 -8.58 13.67
CA LYS A 298 -19.48 -8.20 12.81
C LYS A 298 -18.53 -9.37 12.65
N VAL A 299 -18.14 -10.01 13.76
CA VAL A 299 -17.26 -11.18 13.74
C VAL A 299 -17.92 -12.34 12.98
N ARG A 300 -19.23 -12.57 13.18
CA ARG A 300 -19.96 -13.57 12.38
C ARG A 300 -19.91 -13.27 10.89
N GLN A 301 -20.15 -12.01 10.49
CA GLN A 301 -20.05 -11.63 9.08
C GLN A 301 -18.65 -11.90 8.49
N ILE A 302 -17.58 -11.71 9.28
CA ILE A 302 -16.22 -12.09 8.85
C ILE A 302 -16.14 -13.60 8.60
N MET A 303 -16.67 -14.42 9.51
CA MET A 303 -16.66 -15.88 9.36
C MET A 303 -17.51 -16.37 8.19
N SER A 304 -18.72 -15.82 8.00
CA SER A 304 -19.58 -16.18 6.87
C SER A 304 -18.90 -15.91 5.52
N TYR A 305 -17.98 -14.93 5.44
CA TYR A 305 -17.17 -14.69 4.25
C TYR A 305 -16.21 -15.85 3.92
N PHE A 306 -15.63 -16.50 4.94
CA PHE A 306 -14.81 -17.70 4.74
C PHE A 306 -15.68 -18.91 4.40
N HIS A 307 -16.80 -19.09 5.10
CA HIS A 307 -17.73 -20.21 4.87
C HIS A 307 -18.34 -20.17 3.47
N SER A 308 -18.67 -18.98 2.95
CA SER A 308 -19.20 -18.84 1.59
C SER A 308 -18.20 -19.20 0.48
N ARG A 309 -16.96 -19.56 0.83
CA ARG A 309 -15.87 -19.94 -0.09
C ARG A 309 -15.39 -21.38 0.13
N LYS A 310 -16.15 -22.17 0.87
CA LYS A 310 -16.01 -23.63 0.93
C LYS A 310 -16.12 -24.27 -0.45
N GLY A 311 -15.66 -25.52 -0.57
CA GLY A 311 -15.53 -26.24 -1.85
C GLY A 311 -14.17 -26.01 -2.53
N CYS A 312 -13.29 -25.21 -1.92
CA CYS A 312 -11.90 -25.09 -2.31
C CYS A 312 -11.05 -25.84 -1.29
N HIS A 313 -10.19 -26.75 -1.77
CA HIS A 313 -9.35 -27.60 -0.95
C HIS A 313 -8.64 -26.84 0.20
N SER A 314 -7.96 -25.72 -0.09
CA SER A 314 -7.27 -24.98 0.96
C SER A 314 -8.20 -24.35 2.00
N VAL A 315 -9.42 -23.94 1.60
CA VAL A 315 -10.40 -23.36 2.53
C VAL A 315 -10.98 -24.44 3.42
N ASP A 316 -11.39 -25.58 2.85
CA ASP A 316 -11.94 -26.69 3.63
C ASP A 316 -10.91 -27.25 4.60
N LYS A 317 -9.64 -27.38 4.17
CA LYS A 317 -8.53 -27.79 5.04
C LYS A 317 -8.34 -26.85 6.23
N MET A 318 -8.22 -25.54 5.96
CA MET A 318 -8.05 -24.53 7.02
C MET A 318 -9.24 -24.51 7.98
N LEU A 319 -10.49 -24.56 7.47
CA LEU A 319 -11.69 -24.58 8.33
C LEU A 319 -11.71 -25.83 9.21
N PHE A 320 -11.38 -27.00 8.65
CA PHE A 320 -11.29 -28.25 9.41
C PHE A 320 -10.26 -28.16 10.53
N ASP A 321 -9.03 -27.76 10.22
CA ASP A 321 -7.94 -27.70 11.19
C ASP A 321 -8.20 -26.68 12.30
N LEU A 322 -8.71 -25.49 11.95
CA LEU A 322 -8.94 -24.41 12.91
C LEU A 322 -10.19 -24.61 13.77
N TYR A 323 -11.24 -25.27 13.27
CA TYR A 323 -12.43 -25.57 14.09
C TYR A 323 -12.24 -26.78 15.00
N LYS A 324 -11.45 -27.77 14.59
CA LYS A 324 -11.21 -29.02 15.34
C LYS A 324 -10.96 -28.82 16.85
N PRO A 325 -10.12 -27.88 17.32
CA PRO A 325 -9.87 -27.73 18.76
C PRO A 325 -10.99 -27.01 19.54
N ILE A 326 -11.90 -26.29 18.88
CA ILE A 326 -12.81 -25.33 19.53
C ILE A 326 -14.30 -25.61 19.33
N LEU A 327 -14.72 -25.97 18.11
CA LEU A 327 -16.14 -25.99 17.74
C LEU A 327 -16.91 -27.10 18.46
N TRP A 328 -16.39 -28.33 18.39
CA TRP A 328 -17.07 -29.51 18.94
C TRP A 328 -17.27 -29.43 20.45
N LYS A 329 -16.30 -28.84 21.17
CA LYS A 329 -16.43 -28.58 22.61
C LYS A 329 -17.51 -27.54 22.88
N ALA A 330 -17.56 -26.48 22.08
CA ALA A 330 -18.52 -25.39 22.23
C ALA A 330 -19.98 -25.81 22.00
N LEU A 331 -20.24 -26.88 21.26
CA LEU A 331 -21.59 -27.43 21.05
C LEU A 331 -22.19 -28.08 22.30
N SER A 332 -21.38 -28.45 23.30
CA SER A 332 -21.85 -29.17 24.50
C SER A 332 -21.62 -28.43 25.81
N VAL A 333 -21.19 -27.15 25.78
CA VAL A 333 -20.94 -26.40 27.02
C VAL A 333 -22.24 -26.02 27.74
N PRO A 334 -22.21 -25.74 29.06
CA PRO A 334 -23.41 -25.36 29.81
C PRO A 334 -24.08 -24.05 29.32
N ASN A 335 -23.30 -23.09 28.83
CA ASN A 335 -23.81 -21.79 28.39
C ASN A 335 -24.55 -21.91 27.04
N PHE A 336 -25.85 -21.63 27.03
CA PHE A 336 -26.68 -21.73 25.83
C PHE A 336 -26.30 -20.73 24.74
N GLU A 337 -25.78 -19.53 25.07
CA GLU A 337 -25.36 -18.56 24.04
C GLU A 337 -24.17 -19.10 23.25
N VAL A 338 -23.21 -19.69 23.96
CA VAL A 338 -22.03 -20.31 23.35
C VAL A 338 -22.45 -21.49 22.46
N ARG A 339 -23.33 -22.36 22.95
CA ARG A 339 -23.89 -23.45 22.14
C ARG A 339 -24.61 -22.89 20.91
N ALA A 340 -25.51 -21.93 21.07
CA ALA A 340 -26.29 -21.38 19.97
C ALA A 340 -25.43 -20.68 18.91
N ASN A 341 -24.35 -20.01 19.33
CA ASN A 341 -23.38 -19.40 18.42
C ASN A 341 -22.55 -20.46 17.69
N ALA A 342 -22.06 -21.48 18.41
CA ALA A 342 -21.34 -22.60 17.83
C ALA A 342 -22.21 -23.38 16.84
N THR A 343 -23.48 -23.63 17.16
CA THR A 343 -24.46 -24.27 16.26
C THR A 343 -24.60 -23.49 14.96
N LEU A 344 -24.73 -22.16 15.04
CA LEU A 344 -24.86 -21.33 13.83
C LEU A 344 -23.61 -21.40 12.93
N LEU A 345 -22.41 -21.31 13.53
CA LEU A 345 -21.17 -21.44 12.76
C LEU A 345 -21.00 -22.85 12.19
N PHE A 346 -21.39 -23.87 12.95
CA PHE A 346 -21.36 -25.25 12.52
C PHE A 346 -22.27 -25.46 11.30
N THR A 347 -23.52 -24.97 11.35
CA THR A 347 -24.46 -25.11 10.23
C THR A 347 -24.05 -24.29 9.01
N GLU A 348 -23.51 -23.08 9.19
CA GLU A 348 -22.93 -22.29 8.09
C GLU A 348 -21.68 -22.94 7.46
N ALA A 349 -20.87 -23.64 8.26
CA ALA A 349 -19.63 -24.29 7.82
C ALA A 349 -19.81 -25.77 7.42
N PHE A 350 -21.01 -26.34 7.56
CA PHE A 350 -21.27 -27.74 7.27
C PHE A 350 -21.14 -28.05 5.76
N PRO A 351 -20.58 -29.20 5.37
CA PRO A 351 -19.82 -30.15 6.19
C PRO A 351 -18.38 -29.65 6.43
N ILE A 352 -17.89 -29.77 7.66
CA ILE A 352 -16.49 -29.46 8.01
C ILE A 352 -15.67 -30.74 7.84
N HIS A 353 -14.91 -30.86 6.77
CA HIS A 353 -14.15 -32.08 6.46
C HIS A 353 -12.72 -31.76 6.06
N ASP A 354 -11.83 -32.72 6.29
CA ASP A 354 -10.46 -32.67 5.78
C ASP A 354 -10.48 -33.14 4.32
N PRO A 355 -10.11 -32.30 3.34
CA PRO A 355 -10.14 -32.69 1.94
C PRO A 355 -9.02 -33.68 1.57
N ASP A 356 -8.07 -33.94 2.47
CA ASP A 356 -7.01 -34.95 2.30
C ASP A 356 -7.44 -36.36 2.78
N GLN A 357 -8.60 -36.49 3.44
CA GLN A 357 -9.08 -37.76 3.95
C GLN A 357 -9.62 -38.68 2.86
N THR A 358 -9.57 -39.99 3.14
CA THR A 358 -10.21 -40.98 2.29
C THR A 358 -11.74 -40.84 2.34
N ASN A 359 -12.43 -41.28 1.28
CA ASN A 359 -13.91 -41.23 1.23
C ASN A 359 -14.56 -41.90 2.45
N THR A 360 -14.02 -43.03 2.91
CA THR A 360 -14.55 -43.75 4.09
C THR A 360 -14.40 -42.95 5.39
N GLU A 361 -13.27 -42.27 5.58
CA GLU A 361 -13.06 -41.39 6.75
C GLU A 361 -13.95 -40.16 6.67
N MET A 362 -14.11 -39.61 5.47
CA MET A 362 -14.99 -38.48 5.20
C MET A 362 -16.45 -38.82 5.54
N ASP A 363 -16.96 -39.95 5.04
CA ASP A 363 -18.32 -40.43 5.33
C ASP A 363 -18.53 -40.63 6.84
N THR A 364 -17.54 -41.21 7.52
CA THR A 364 -17.58 -41.40 8.98
C THR A 364 -17.62 -40.06 9.72
N ASN A 365 -16.85 -39.06 9.28
CA ASN A 365 -16.81 -37.74 9.91
C ASN A 365 -18.06 -36.93 9.61
N ILE A 366 -18.66 -37.07 8.42
CA ILE A 366 -19.94 -36.47 8.08
C ILE A 366 -21.05 -37.09 8.92
N GLN A 367 -21.07 -38.41 9.11
CA GLN A 367 -22.06 -39.07 9.96
C GLN A 367 -22.00 -38.53 11.40
N LYS A 368 -20.80 -38.39 11.99
CA LYS A 368 -20.64 -37.78 13.32
C LYS A 368 -21.18 -36.35 13.40
N GLN A 369 -21.03 -35.57 12.32
CA GLN A 369 -21.56 -34.21 12.26
C GLN A 369 -23.09 -34.20 12.15
N LEU A 370 -23.68 -35.14 11.39
CA LEU A 370 -25.12 -35.32 11.32
C LEU A 370 -25.69 -35.72 12.69
N ASP A 371 -25.04 -36.64 13.41
CA ASP A 371 -25.43 -37.03 14.76
C ASP A 371 -25.38 -35.83 15.73
N ALA A 372 -24.34 -35.00 15.61
CA ALA A 372 -24.23 -33.76 16.38
C ALA A 372 -25.34 -32.77 16.03
N ALA A 373 -25.68 -32.59 14.75
CA ALA A 373 -26.78 -31.75 14.31
C ALA A 373 -28.12 -32.22 14.88
N MET A 374 -28.39 -33.52 14.84
CA MET A 374 -29.58 -34.12 15.43
C MET A 374 -29.66 -33.88 16.94
N SER A 375 -28.54 -34.03 17.66
CA SER A 375 -28.49 -33.72 19.09
C SER A 375 -28.78 -32.25 19.40
N LEU A 376 -28.47 -31.31 18.50
CA LEU A 376 -28.72 -29.88 18.69
C LEU A 376 -30.19 -29.51 18.46
N LEU A 377 -30.91 -30.28 17.63
CA LEU A 377 -32.37 -30.16 17.47
C LEU A 377 -33.12 -30.51 18.77
N ASP A 378 -32.50 -31.30 19.65
CA ASP A 378 -33.05 -31.66 20.96
C ASP A 378 -32.50 -30.80 22.13
N ASP A 379 -31.75 -29.72 21.84
CA ASP A 379 -31.15 -28.87 22.88
C ASP A 379 -32.25 -28.26 23.79
N PRO A 380 -32.04 -28.16 25.12
CA PRO A 380 -33.04 -27.58 26.03
C PRO A 380 -33.41 -26.13 25.69
N HIS A 381 -32.50 -25.35 25.10
CA HIS A 381 -32.72 -23.95 24.80
C HIS A 381 -33.26 -23.74 23.36
N PRO A 382 -34.40 -23.03 23.19
CA PRO A 382 -35.05 -22.88 21.88
C PRO A 382 -34.17 -22.21 20.82
N THR A 383 -33.32 -21.27 21.21
CA THR A 383 -32.40 -20.60 20.27
C THR A 383 -31.33 -21.52 19.69
N VAL A 384 -30.91 -22.56 20.43
CA VAL A 384 -29.96 -23.55 19.90
C VAL A 384 -30.69 -24.39 18.85
N ARG A 385 -31.87 -24.92 19.20
CA ARG A 385 -32.72 -25.70 18.28
C ARG A 385 -33.08 -24.94 17.01
N SER A 386 -33.37 -23.64 17.11
CA SER A 386 -33.70 -22.81 15.94
C SER A 386 -32.52 -22.56 15.01
N ASN A 387 -31.29 -22.71 15.49
CA ASN A 387 -30.07 -22.51 14.70
C ASN A 387 -29.54 -23.82 14.09
N ALA A 388 -29.93 -24.97 14.66
CA ALA A 388 -29.65 -26.31 14.18
C ALA A 388 -30.58 -26.63 13.01
#